data_AF-A0A6B2G3V9-F1
#
_entry.id   AF-A0A6B2G3V9-F1
#
_cell.length_a   1.000
_cell.length_b   1.000
_cell.length_c   1.000
_cell.angle_alpha   90.00
_cell.angle_beta   90.00
_cell.angle_gamma   90.00
#
_symmetry.space_group_name_H-M   'P 1'
#
loop_
_entity.id
_entity.type
_entity.pdbx_description
1 polymer ?
#
loop_
_entity_poly.entity_id
_entity_poly.type
_entity_poly.pdbx_seq_one_letter_code
_entity_poly.pdbx_strand_id
1 'polypeptide(L)'
;MDSSGENLFCFVLILNDHFSYNEIYTFVEKIRGLLEDFDAKNVAFIPTIKRIVVTFEKEFQSLAAAEFLSKVENIKHILFLDPVSKDVRHLTVPLPQRLFLISPPPSPPENWESTEEKQPAPIESNNISVEEMSYMLIGKLAQPGETYQLIPAAPNTPSVILSAESLLNEENEPRKTK
;
A
#
# COMPACT_ATOMS: atom_id res chain seq x y z
N MET A 1 15.07 -15.82 31.94
CA MET A 1 13.89 -15.24 31.27
C MET A 1 14.27 -15.17 29.82
N ASP A 2 13.85 -16.20 29.09
CA ASP A 2 14.41 -16.58 27.80
C ASP A 2 13.97 -15.58 26.74
N SER A 3 14.86 -14.65 26.42
CA SER A 3 14.78 -13.85 25.21
C SER A 3 15.27 -14.70 24.03
N SER A 4 14.54 -15.79 23.74
CA SER A 4 14.64 -16.47 22.45
C SER A 4 13.92 -15.59 21.43
N GLY A 5 14.59 -14.52 20.98
CA GLY A 5 14.17 -13.88 19.75
C GLY A 5 14.19 -14.96 18.66
N GLU A 6 13.04 -15.25 18.06
CA GLU A 6 12.97 -16.17 16.93
C GLU A 6 13.88 -15.62 15.83
N ASN A 7 15.07 -16.21 15.70
CA ASN A 7 16.00 -15.90 14.63
C ASN A 7 15.38 -16.47 13.36
N LEU A 8 14.75 -15.59 12.59
CA LEU A 8 14.23 -15.96 11.27
C LEU A 8 15.39 -15.91 10.27
N PHE A 9 15.50 -16.98 9.48
CA PHE A 9 16.47 -17.09 8.41
C PHE A 9 15.80 -16.69 7.11
N CYS A 10 16.43 -15.81 6.35
CA CYS A 10 15.83 -15.26 5.14
C CYS A 10 16.83 -15.28 3.99
N PHE A 11 16.34 -15.56 2.79
CA PHE A 11 17.09 -15.31 1.57
C PHE A 11 16.19 -14.69 0.49
N VAL A 12 16.83 -14.01 -0.45
CA VAL A 12 16.21 -13.39 -1.60
C VAL A 12 16.64 -14.13 -2.85
N LEU A 13 15.66 -14.62 -3.61
CA LEU A 13 15.86 -15.15 -4.96
C LEU A 13 15.82 -14.01 -5.97
N ILE A 14 16.88 -13.91 -6.77
CA ILE A 14 16.96 -13.00 -7.92
C ILE A 14 16.67 -13.83 -9.16
N LEU A 15 15.60 -13.46 -9.87
CA LEU A 15 15.18 -14.10 -11.11
C LEU A 15 15.98 -13.55 -12.31
N ASN A 16 16.04 -14.32 -13.39
CA ASN A 16 16.63 -13.85 -14.65
C ASN A 16 15.80 -12.73 -15.30
N ASP A 17 16.46 -11.86 -16.07
CA ASP A 17 15.82 -10.66 -16.67
C ASP A 17 14.85 -11.01 -17.82
N HIS A 18 15.00 -12.19 -18.43
CA HIS A 18 14.26 -12.62 -19.62
C HIS A 18 12.80 -13.05 -19.39
N PHE A 19 12.29 -12.94 -18.17
CA PHE A 19 10.93 -13.33 -17.87
C PHE A 19 9.89 -12.30 -18.36
N SER A 20 8.87 -12.79 -19.08
CA SER A 20 7.63 -12.05 -19.35
C SER A 20 6.75 -11.99 -18.09
N TYR A 21 5.92 -10.94 -17.95
CA TYR A 21 5.09 -10.72 -16.75
C TYR A 21 4.23 -11.94 -16.36
N ASN A 22 3.57 -12.59 -17.32
CA ASN A 22 2.72 -13.75 -17.05
C ASN A 22 3.52 -15.00 -16.63
N GLU A 23 4.73 -15.15 -17.17
CA GLU A 23 5.62 -16.25 -16.86
C GLU A 23 6.18 -16.11 -15.44
N ILE A 24 6.42 -14.88 -14.97
CA ILE A 24 6.89 -14.62 -13.60
C ILE A 24 5.86 -15.11 -12.58
N TYR A 25 4.59 -14.74 -12.71
CA TYR A 25 3.57 -15.18 -11.75
C TYR A 25 3.42 -16.71 -11.73
N THR A 26 3.43 -17.33 -12.91
CA THR A 26 3.39 -18.80 -13.02
C THR A 26 4.62 -19.44 -12.37
N PHE A 27 5.79 -18.83 -12.55
CA PHE A 27 7.03 -19.30 -11.94
C PHE A 27 7.06 -19.12 -10.42
N VAL A 28 6.59 -17.99 -9.92
CA VAL A 28 6.48 -17.70 -8.48
C VAL A 28 5.59 -18.74 -7.80
N GLU A 29 4.45 -19.10 -8.39
CA GLU A 29 3.56 -20.13 -7.83
C GLU A 29 4.19 -21.54 -7.87
N LYS A 30 4.97 -21.87 -8.91
CA LYS A 30 5.76 -23.10 -8.91
C LYS A 30 6.80 -23.12 -7.80
N ILE A 31 7.50 -22.00 -7.59
CA ILE A 31 8.48 -21.86 -6.52
C ILE A 31 7.81 -21.95 -5.15
N ARG A 32 6.62 -21.36 -4.98
CA ARG A 32 5.82 -21.47 -3.75
C ARG A 32 5.52 -22.93 -3.44
N GLY A 33 5.03 -23.70 -4.41
CA GLY A 33 4.76 -25.13 -4.22
C GLY A 33 6.02 -25.93 -3.87
N LEU A 34 7.16 -25.64 -4.51
CA LEU A 34 8.43 -26.29 -4.16
C LEU A 34 8.91 -25.94 -2.75
N LEU A 35 8.64 -24.72 -2.29
CA LEU A 35 9.04 -24.24 -0.97
C LEU A 35 8.16 -24.77 0.18
N GLU A 36 6.97 -25.28 -0.13
CA GLU A 36 6.11 -25.96 0.85
C GLU A 36 6.77 -27.23 1.39
N ASP A 37 7.49 -27.98 0.55
CA ASP A 37 8.24 -29.18 0.96
C ASP A 37 9.37 -28.88 1.96
N PHE A 38 9.86 -27.64 1.96
CA PHE A 38 10.93 -27.17 2.87
C PHE A 38 10.39 -26.42 4.09
N ASP A 39 9.07 -26.38 4.31
CA ASP A 39 8.44 -25.73 5.46
C ASP A 39 8.74 -24.22 5.53
N ALA A 40 8.66 -23.55 4.39
CA ALA A 40 8.85 -22.10 4.31
C ALA A 40 7.72 -21.35 5.02
N LYS A 41 8.07 -20.48 5.98
CA LYS A 41 7.13 -19.69 6.79
C LYS A 41 6.45 -18.59 5.98
N ASN A 42 7.19 -17.94 5.09
CA ASN A 42 6.66 -16.88 4.22
C ASN A 42 7.40 -16.85 2.89
N VAL A 43 6.65 -16.70 1.80
CA VAL A 43 7.14 -16.50 0.44
C VAL A 43 6.45 -15.26 -0.13
N ALA A 44 7.20 -14.15 -0.19
CA ALA A 44 6.72 -12.86 -0.67
C ALA A 44 7.37 -12.50 -2.02
N PHE A 45 6.56 -12.21 -3.03
CA PHE A 45 7.04 -11.73 -4.32
C PHE A 45 6.94 -10.22 -4.42
N ILE A 46 8.00 -9.55 -4.87
CA ILE A 46 8.07 -8.11 -5.06
C ILE A 46 8.12 -7.83 -6.58
N PRO A 47 6.98 -7.44 -7.20
CA PRO A 47 6.87 -7.34 -8.65
C PRO A 47 7.82 -6.32 -9.28
N THR A 48 7.97 -5.14 -8.64
CA THR A 48 8.74 -4.01 -9.16
C THR A 48 10.22 -4.34 -9.40
N ILE A 49 10.79 -5.18 -8.54
CA ILE A 49 12.21 -5.59 -8.61
C ILE A 49 12.37 -7.07 -9.03
N LYS A 50 11.27 -7.76 -9.33
CA LYS A 50 11.21 -9.19 -9.72
C LYS A 50 11.98 -10.11 -8.75
N ARG A 51 11.83 -9.90 -7.44
CA ARG A 51 12.51 -10.70 -6.41
C ARG A 51 11.51 -11.48 -5.57
N ILE A 52 11.91 -12.67 -5.13
CA ILE A 52 11.15 -13.48 -4.17
C ILE A 52 11.92 -13.50 -2.86
N VAL A 53 11.28 -13.09 -1.78
CA VAL A 53 11.81 -13.12 -0.42
C VAL A 53 11.22 -14.33 0.27
N VAL A 54 12.07 -15.20 0.81
CA VAL A 54 11.67 -16.43 1.50
C VAL A 54 12.17 -16.38 2.94
N THR A 55 11.30 -16.72 3.88
CA THR A 55 11.59 -16.74 5.31
C THR A 55 11.38 -18.13 5.89
N PHE A 56 12.32 -18.58 6.71
CA PHE A 56 12.33 -19.86 7.40
C PHE A 56 12.49 -19.64 8.90
N GLU A 57 11.97 -20.59 9.67
CA GLU A 57 12.20 -20.64 11.12
C GLU A 57 13.54 -21.32 11.46
N LYS A 58 13.98 -22.27 10.62
CA LYS A 58 15.20 -23.05 10.85
C LYS A 58 16.24 -22.81 9.76
N GLU A 59 17.49 -22.64 10.19
CA GLU A 59 18.64 -22.45 9.29
C GLU A 59 18.82 -23.62 8.33
N PHE A 60 18.68 -24.85 8.84
CA PHE A 60 18.86 -26.07 8.05
C PHE A 60 17.89 -26.15 6.87
N GLN A 61 16.61 -25.80 7.08
CA GLN A 61 15.60 -25.75 6.01
C GLN A 61 15.93 -24.69 4.97
N SER A 62 16.35 -23.49 5.43
CA SER A 62 16.79 -22.41 4.56
C SER A 62 17.96 -22.81 3.67
N LEU A 63 18.95 -23.51 4.23
CA LEU A 63 20.15 -23.91 3.50
C LEU A 63 19.85 -25.04 2.49
N ALA A 64 19.05 -26.03 2.89
CA ALA A 64 18.60 -27.10 2.01
C ALA A 64 17.76 -26.56 0.83
N ALA A 65 16.83 -25.65 1.10
CA ALA A 65 16.03 -24.99 0.07
C ALA A 65 16.90 -24.17 -0.88
N ALA A 66 17.87 -23.41 -0.36
CA ALA A 66 18.78 -22.63 -1.18
C ALA A 66 19.66 -23.52 -2.08
N GLU A 67 20.18 -24.64 -1.56
CA GLU A 67 20.95 -25.58 -2.37
C GLU A 67 20.11 -26.19 -3.50
N PHE A 68 18.86 -26.56 -3.21
CA PHE A 68 17.93 -27.08 -4.20
C PHE A 68 17.59 -26.02 -5.27
N LEU A 69 17.26 -24.81 -4.84
CA LEU A 69 16.88 -23.72 -5.74
C LEU A 69 18.06 -23.18 -6.57
N SER A 70 19.30 -23.30 -6.08
CA SER A 70 20.49 -22.92 -6.86
C SER A 70 20.63 -23.70 -8.18
N LYS A 71 19.99 -24.87 -8.28
CA LYS A 71 20.03 -25.75 -9.46
C LYS A 71 18.94 -25.41 -10.48
N VAL A 72 18.04 -24.47 -10.17
CA VAL A 72 16.93 -24.07 -11.06
C VAL A 72 17.42 -22.98 -12.02
N GLU A 73 17.39 -23.25 -13.33
CA GLU A 73 17.97 -22.39 -14.38
C GLU A 73 17.48 -20.94 -14.37
N ASN A 74 16.25 -20.71 -13.92
CA ASN A 74 15.60 -19.42 -13.92
C ASN A 74 16.01 -18.50 -12.74
N ILE A 75 16.78 -19.02 -11.78
CA ILE A 75 17.26 -18.30 -10.61
C ILE A 75 18.72 -17.90 -10.86
N LYS A 76 18.97 -16.58 -10.88
CA LYS A 76 20.29 -16.01 -11.15
C LYS A 76 21.20 -16.06 -9.92
N HIS A 77 20.68 -15.60 -8.78
CA HIS A 77 21.41 -15.51 -7.53
C HIS A 77 20.48 -15.72 -6.34
N ILE A 78 21.04 -16.27 -5.26
CA ILE A 78 20.38 -16.39 -3.96
C ILE A 78 21.22 -15.57 -2.99
N LEU A 79 20.60 -14.57 -2.35
CA LEU A 79 21.25 -13.71 -1.37
C LEU A 79 20.71 -14.03 0.02
N PHE A 80 21.57 -14.53 0.90
CA PHE A 80 21.22 -14.70 2.31
C PHE A 80 21.17 -13.32 2.99
N LEU A 81 20.11 -13.11 3.76
CA LEU A 81 19.96 -11.94 4.61
C LEU A 81 20.35 -12.35 6.01
N ASP A 82 21.25 -11.57 6.62
CA ASP A 82 21.54 -11.74 8.03
C ASP A 82 20.25 -11.53 8.84
N PRO A 83 19.97 -12.37 9.85
CA PRO A 83 18.84 -12.15 10.73
C PRO A 83 18.95 -10.74 11.29
N VAL A 84 17.87 -9.97 11.19
CA VAL A 84 17.83 -8.61 11.75
C VAL A 84 17.96 -8.75 13.26
N SER A 85 19.20 -8.69 13.76
CA SER A 85 19.47 -8.74 15.18
C SER A 85 18.75 -7.54 15.80
N LYS A 86 17.77 -7.81 16.66
CA LYS A 86 17.11 -6.77 17.47
C LYS A 86 18.09 -6.11 18.46
N ASP A 87 19.33 -6.62 18.53
CA ASP A 87 20.42 -6.15 19.38
C ASP A 87 21.15 -4.91 18.88
N VAL A 88 20.72 -4.32 17.77
CA VAL A 88 21.16 -2.97 17.46
C VAL A 88 20.52 -2.05 18.50
N ARG A 89 21.36 -1.42 19.33
CA ARG A 89 21.02 -0.49 20.43
C ARG A 89 20.28 0.74 19.92
N HIS A 90 19.09 0.54 19.37
CA HIS A 90 18.22 1.60 18.91
C HIS A 90 17.48 2.18 20.10
N LEU A 91 17.22 3.48 20.02
CA LEU A 91 16.29 4.12 20.94
C LEU A 91 14.95 3.38 20.85
N THR A 92 14.43 2.97 22.00
CA THR A 92 13.10 2.34 22.06
C THR A 92 12.08 3.30 21.49
N VAL A 93 11.21 2.80 20.60
CA VAL A 93 10.05 3.58 20.12
C VAL A 93 9.29 4.08 21.37
N PRO A 94 9.10 5.40 21.53
CA PRO A 94 8.44 5.93 22.71
C PRO A 94 7.04 5.36 22.82
N LEU A 95 6.62 5.04 24.04
CA LEU A 95 5.29 4.50 24.31
C LEU A 95 4.21 5.41 23.69
N PRO A 96 3.16 4.85 23.05
CA PRO A 96 2.11 5.64 22.42
C PRO A 96 1.47 6.67 23.35
N GLN A 97 1.44 6.36 24.65
CA GLN A 97 0.95 7.24 25.71
C GLN A 97 1.77 8.53 25.87
N ARG A 98 3.02 8.55 25.43
CA ARG A 98 3.90 9.72 25.40
C ARG A 98 3.85 10.48 24.07
N LEU A 99 3.12 9.98 23.07
CA LEU A 99 2.93 10.65 21.77
C LEU A 99 1.82 11.72 21.81
N PHE A 100 0.97 11.74 22.84
CA PHE A 100 -0.06 12.77 23.03
C PHE A 100 0.39 13.93 23.94
N LEU A 101 1.55 13.79 24.60
CA LEU A 101 2.13 14.84 25.44
C LEU A 101 2.96 15.84 24.64
N ILE A 102 3.26 15.53 23.38
CA ILE A 102 3.56 16.53 22.37
C ILE A 102 2.22 16.90 21.74
N SER A 103 1.51 17.81 22.41
CA SER A 103 0.40 18.50 21.75
C SER A 103 0.84 18.97 20.37
N PRO A 104 -0.07 19.18 19.40
CA PRO A 104 0.27 20.08 18.32
C PRO A 104 0.84 21.37 18.94
N PRO A 105 1.88 21.98 18.35
CA PRO A 105 2.45 23.21 18.89
C PRO A 105 1.32 24.24 19.14
N PRO A 106 1.43 25.04 20.20
CA PRO A 106 0.39 25.99 20.57
C PRO A 106 0.20 27.00 19.46
N SER A 107 -0.87 26.84 18.67
CA SER A 107 -1.32 27.81 17.66
C SER A 107 -0.29 28.09 16.54
N PRO A 108 -0.73 28.46 15.33
CA PRO A 108 0.21 29.06 14.40
C PRO A 108 0.69 30.42 14.98
N PRO A 109 1.94 30.85 14.69
CA PRO A 109 2.47 32.14 15.17
C PRO A 109 1.58 33.32 14.81
N GLU A 110 1.71 34.42 15.56
CA GLU A 110 0.87 35.64 15.43
C GLU A 110 0.85 36.25 14.01
N ASN A 111 1.83 35.93 13.17
CA ASN A 111 1.96 36.36 11.78
C ASN A 111 1.66 35.28 10.73
N TRP A 112 1.03 34.16 11.12
CA TRP A 112 0.59 33.14 10.17
C TRP A 112 -0.72 33.54 9.51
N GLU A 113 -0.66 33.92 8.24
CA GLU A 113 -1.85 34.16 7.43
C GLU A 113 -2.30 32.86 6.77
N SER A 114 -3.62 32.60 6.79
CA SER A 114 -4.21 31.50 6.03
C SER A 114 -4.00 31.77 4.55
N THR A 115 -2.98 31.14 3.95
CA THR A 115 -2.82 31.15 2.50
C THR A 115 -4.04 30.47 1.89
N GLU A 116 -4.60 31.04 0.83
CA GLU A 116 -5.65 30.36 0.06
C GLU A 116 -5.14 28.97 -0.35
N GLU A 117 -5.93 27.95 -0.02
CA GLU A 117 -5.63 26.57 -0.36
C GLU A 117 -5.48 26.48 -1.88
N LYS A 118 -4.24 26.27 -2.35
CA LYS A 118 -4.02 26.02 -3.77
C LYS A 118 -4.83 24.78 -4.14
N GLN A 119 -5.48 24.84 -5.31
CA GLN A 119 -6.19 23.68 -5.86
C GLN A 119 -5.31 22.43 -5.72
N PRO A 120 -5.89 21.33 -5.22
CA PRO A 120 -5.12 20.12 -4.97
C PRO A 120 -4.37 19.75 -6.24
N ALA A 121 -3.05 19.55 -6.10
CA ALA A 121 -2.25 18.99 -7.18
C ALA A 121 -2.95 17.71 -7.67
N PRO A 122 -3.02 17.48 -8.99
CA PRO A 122 -3.80 16.38 -9.55
C PRO A 122 -3.40 15.07 -8.85
N ILE A 123 -4.40 14.46 -8.21
CA ILE A 123 -4.23 13.24 -7.44
C ILE A 123 -3.90 12.12 -8.44
N GLU A 124 -2.63 11.72 -8.52
CA GLU A 124 -2.19 10.57 -9.32
C GLU A 124 -2.47 9.22 -8.64
N SER A 125 -3.39 9.16 -7.67
CA SER A 125 -3.74 7.91 -7.00
C SER A 125 -5.11 7.41 -7.47
N ASN A 126 -5.03 6.37 -8.31
CA ASN A 126 -6.08 5.42 -8.70
C ASN A 126 -6.93 5.83 -9.92
N ASN A 127 -6.27 5.81 -11.09
CA ASN A 127 -6.80 5.58 -12.45
C ASN A 127 -7.99 6.41 -12.96
N ILE A 128 -8.38 7.47 -12.28
CA ILE A 128 -9.33 8.44 -12.83
C ILE A 128 -8.75 9.82 -12.54
N SER A 129 -8.27 10.46 -13.59
CA SER A 129 -7.83 11.85 -13.56
C SER A 129 -9.02 12.78 -13.26
N VAL A 130 -8.75 13.95 -12.68
CA VAL A 130 -9.76 15.00 -12.45
C VAL A 130 -10.45 15.38 -13.77
N GLU A 131 -9.72 15.29 -14.88
CA GLU A 131 -10.23 15.49 -16.25
C GLU A 131 -11.21 14.38 -16.64
N GLU A 132 -10.91 13.10 -16.39
CA GLU A 132 -11.83 12.00 -16.63
C GLU A 132 -13.11 12.11 -15.80
N MET A 133 -13.04 12.63 -14.57
CA MET A 133 -14.24 12.95 -13.78
C MET A 133 -15.08 14.04 -14.45
N SER A 134 -14.44 15.10 -14.97
CA SER A 134 -15.11 16.18 -15.71
C SER A 134 -15.72 15.68 -17.03
N TYR A 135 -15.02 14.84 -17.77
CA TYR A 135 -15.55 14.22 -18.99
C TYR A 135 -16.69 13.26 -18.69
N MET A 136 -16.67 12.56 -17.54
CA MET A 136 -17.79 11.72 -17.13
C MET A 136 -19.00 12.56 -16.71
N LEU A 137 -18.79 13.74 -16.12
CA LEU A 137 -19.83 14.73 -15.79
C LEU A 137 -20.52 15.27 -17.05
N ILE A 138 -19.76 15.58 -18.09
CA ILE A 138 -20.26 16.09 -19.37
C ILE A 138 -20.85 14.97 -20.23
N GLY A 139 -20.24 13.79 -20.23
CA GLY A 139 -20.57 12.66 -21.10
C GLY A 139 -21.73 11.78 -20.61
N LYS A 140 -22.01 11.74 -19.29
CA LYS A 140 -23.08 10.88 -18.73
C LYS A 140 -24.44 11.54 -18.53
N LEU A 141 -24.71 12.74 -19.04
CA LEU A 141 -26.02 13.38 -18.91
C LEU A 141 -26.47 13.45 -17.44
N ALA A 142 -25.64 13.99 -16.54
CA ALA A 142 -26.09 14.25 -15.18
C ALA A 142 -27.28 15.22 -15.25
N GLN A 143 -28.49 14.70 -15.02
CA GLN A 143 -29.68 15.54 -15.03
C GLN A 143 -29.63 16.45 -13.80
N PRO A 144 -29.89 17.76 -13.96
CA PRO A 144 -29.96 18.66 -12.82
C PRO A 144 -30.94 18.13 -11.78
N GLY A 145 -30.49 17.90 -10.55
CA GLY A 145 -31.30 17.36 -9.45
C GLY A 145 -31.08 15.87 -9.13
N GLU A 146 -30.24 15.14 -9.88
CA GLU A 146 -29.95 13.73 -9.60
C GLU A 146 -28.60 13.52 -8.86
N THR A 147 -28.57 12.48 -8.01
CA THR A 147 -27.38 12.03 -7.29
C THR A 147 -26.80 10.77 -7.94
N TYR A 148 -25.50 10.79 -8.25
CA TYR A 148 -24.78 9.68 -8.85
C TYR A 148 -23.66 9.20 -7.93
N GLN A 149 -23.68 7.91 -7.60
CA GLN A 149 -22.59 7.29 -6.85
C GLN A 149 -21.47 6.91 -7.82
N LEU A 150 -20.33 7.59 -7.69
CA LEU A 150 -19.16 7.38 -8.56
C LEU A 150 -18.27 6.26 -8.05
N ILE A 151 -18.10 6.19 -6.73
CA ILE A 151 -17.26 5.19 -6.07
C ILE A 151 -18.04 4.60 -4.89
N PRO A 152 -18.29 3.29 -4.85
CA PRO A 152 -18.92 2.63 -3.72
C PRO A 152 -17.99 2.57 -2.50
N ALA A 153 -18.56 2.52 -1.31
CA ALA A 153 -17.78 2.41 -0.08
C ALA A 153 -17.08 1.05 -0.01
N ALA A 154 -15.82 1.05 0.43
CA ALA A 154 -15.01 -0.13 0.72
C ALA A 154 -14.48 -0.05 2.16
N PRO A 155 -13.97 -1.14 2.77
CA PRO A 155 -13.59 -1.17 4.18
C PRO A 155 -12.61 -0.06 4.61
N ASN A 156 -11.73 0.36 3.70
CA ASN A 156 -10.71 1.39 3.94
C ASN A 156 -10.94 2.66 3.11
N THR A 157 -12.03 2.75 2.34
CA THR A 157 -12.26 3.87 1.40
C THR A 157 -13.72 4.34 1.50
N PRO A 158 -13.96 5.63 1.81
CA PRO A 158 -15.31 6.17 1.83
C PRO A 158 -15.90 6.22 0.41
N SER A 159 -17.23 6.17 0.31
CA SER A 159 -17.91 6.34 -0.97
C SER A 159 -17.84 7.79 -1.46
N VAL A 160 -17.78 7.97 -2.78
CA VAL A 160 -17.89 9.29 -3.43
C VAL A 160 -19.24 9.39 -4.13
N ILE A 161 -20.07 10.33 -3.68
CA ILE A 161 -21.39 10.62 -4.22
C ILE A 161 -21.35 12.03 -4.80
N LEU A 162 -21.84 12.19 -6.02
CA LEU A 162 -21.94 13.46 -6.71
C LEU A 162 -23.42 13.84 -6.81
N SER A 163 -23.79 15.03 -6.33
CA SER A 163 -25.15 15.56 -6.45
C SER A 163 -25.13 16.75 -7.41
N ALA A 164 -25.91 16.68 -8.50
CA ALA A 164 -26.08 17.83 -9.39
C ALA A 164 -27.21 18.72 -8.84
N GLU A 165 -26.91 19.97 -8.49
CA GLU A 165 -27.95 20.93 -8.10
C GLU A 165 -28.69 21.46 -9.34
N SER A 166 -30.02 21.57 -9.26
CA SER A 166 -30.83 22.23 -10.28
C SER A 166 -31.01 23.69 -9.90
N LEU A 167 -30.47 24.61 -10.71
CA LEU A 167 -30.60 26.06 -10.50
C LEU A 167 -32.03 26.61 -10.72
N LEU A 168 -33.04 25.74 -10.88
CA LEU A 168 -34.43 26.13 -11.16
C LEU A 168 -35.34 26.20 -9.93
N ASN A 169 -34.83 26.00 -8.71
CA ASN A 169 -35.64 25.97 -7.48
C ASN A 169 -35.39 27.13 -6.50
N GLU A 170 -34.93 28.30 -6.98
CA GLU A 170 -34.83 29.52 -6.15
C GLU A 170 -35.94 30.56 -6.38
N GLU A 171 -37.14 30.15 -6.82
CA GLU A 171 -38.32 31.02 -6.73
C GLU A 171 -39.42 30.35 -5.90
N ASN A 172 -39.50 30.79 -4.64
CA ASN A 172 -40.62 30.71 -3.68
C ASN A 172 -40.35 29.95 -2.37
N GLU A 173 -39.57 30.56 -1.48
CA GLU A 173 -40.05 30.72 -0.11
C GLU A 173 -39.89 32.19 0.33
N PRO A 174 -40.97 32.87 0.78
CA PRO A 174 -40.85 34.23 1.27
C PRO A 174 -40.04 34.23 2.57
N ARG A 175 -38.92 34.97 2.57
CA ARG A 175 -38.18 35.33 3.78
C ARG A 175 -39.15 35.88 4.82
N LYS A 176 -39.44 35.12 5.88
CA LYS A 176 -40.12 35.63 7.06
C LYS A 176 -39.22 36.70 7.68
N THR A 177 -39.64 37.95 7.55
CA THR A 177 -39.04 39.08 8.27
C THR A 177 -39.48 39.07 9.73
N LYS A 178 -38.47 39.13 10.60
CA LYS A 178 -38.45 39.33 12.06
C LYS A 178 -38.86 38.17 12.95
#